data_AF-A0A959BJA6-F1
#
_entry.id   AF-A0A959BJA6-F1
#
_cell.length_a   1.000
_cell.length_b   1.000
_cell.length_c   1.000
_cell.angle_alpha   90.00
_cell.angle_beta   90.00
_cell.angle_gamma   90.00
#
_symmetry.space_group_name_H-M   'P 1'
#
loop_
_entity.id
_entity.type
_entity.pdbx_description
1 polymer ?
#
loop_
_entity_poly.entity_id
_entity_poly.type
_entity_poly.pdbx_seq_one_letter_code
_entity_poly.pdbx_strand_id
1 'polypeptide(L)'
;EPSCLSAIKDDWLSLKASTPLDIRRRLAAKSFLAEDFIDRHWDDHPNRPTFSTTAREPGRPRPSPESPSDTMILHAHCHQKALWGDQTSARALRRLPGAAVGVLDSGCCGMAGSFGYAEHRYDLSMKIGNLTLFPAVREAPDATICAPGTSCRHQIKDATGVRALHPIEVLAARLSS
;
A
#
# COMPACT_ATOMS: atom_id res chain seq x y z
N GLU A 1 -3.43 0.36 -8.21
CA GLU A 1 -2.05 0.85 -8.12
C GLU A 1 -2.01 2.38 -8.01
N PRO A 2 -1.29 2.95 -7.04
CA PRO A 2 -1.23 4.40 -6.87
C PRO A 2 -0.65 5.21 -8.01
N SER A 3 0.40 4.72 -8.68
CA SER A 3 0.97 5.40 -9.86
C SER A 3 0.01 5.45 -11.04
N CYS A 4 -0.80 4.41 -11.25
CA CYS A 4 -1.85 4.43 -12.26
C CYS A 4 -2.96 5.43 -11.89
N LEU A 5 -3.30 5.52 -10.61
CA LEU A 5 -4.32 6.45 -10.16
C LEU A 5 -3.88 7.91 -10.29
N SER A 6 -2.61 8.23 -10.00
CA SER A 6 -2.09 9.58 -10.20
C SER A 6 -2.14 10.01 -11.65
N ALA A 7 -1.88 9.09 -12.58
CA ALA A 7 -1.95 9.40 -14.01
C ALA A 7 -3.35 9.91 -14.40
N ILE A 8 -4.42 9.35 -13.81
CA ILE A 8 -5.79 9.77 -14.09
C ILE A 8 -6.18 11.03 -13.29
N LYS A 9 -5.76 11.12 -12.03
CA LYS A 9 -6.21 12.17 -11.10
C LYS A 9 -5.39 13.45 -11.15
N ASP A 10 -4.18 13.41 -11.69
CA ASP A 10 -3.24 14.54 -11.73
C ASP A 10 -2.72 14.76 -13.16
N ASP A 11 -1.88 13.85 -13.68
CA ASP A 11 -1.19 14.02 -14.97
C ASP A 11 -2.19 14.30 -16.10
N TRP A 12 -3.23 13.48 -16.24
CA TRP A 12 -4.19 13.60 -17.33
C TRP A 12 -4.99 14.89 -17.30
N LEU A 13 -5.15 15.54 -16.14
CA LEU A 13 -5.83 16.83 -16.02
C LEU A 13 -4.94 17.99 -16.49
N SER A 14 -3.63 17.85 -16.35
CA SER A 14 -2.63 18.86 -16.72
C SER A 14 -2.15 18.73 -18.16
N LEU A 15 -2.25 17.55 -18.77
CA LEU A 15 -1.82 17.30 -20.13
C LEU A 15 -2.79 17.85 -21.19
N LYS A 16 -2.25 18.20 -22.36
CA LYS A 16 -3.04 18.52 -23.56
C LYS A 16 -3.61 17.23 -24.16
N ALA A 17 -4.80 16.85 -23.72
CA ALA A 17 -5.54 15.71 -24.26
C ALA A 17 -6.69 16.18 -25.16
N SER A 18 -7.07 15.37 -26.14
CA SER A 18 -8.24 15.60 -27.01
C SER A 18 -9.56 15.52 -26.25
N THR A 19 -9.59 14.82 -25.11
CA THR A 19 -10.78 14.71 -24.27
C THR A 19 -11.08 16.03 -23.53
N PRO A 20 -12.32 16.55 -23.60
CA PRO A 20 -12.74 17.73 -22.84
C PRO A 20 -12.39 17.67 -21.35
N LEU A 21 -11.94 18.79 -20.78
CA LEU A 21 -11.45 18.85 -19.40
C LEU A 21 -12.55 18.54 -18.36
N ASP A 22 -13.80 18.89 -18.62
CA ASP A 22 -14.93 18.58 -17.76
C ASP A 22 -15.17 17.06 -17.67
N ILE A 23 -15.07 16.33 -18.80
CA ILE A 23 -15.16 14.87 -18.84
C ILE A 23 -14.01 14.27 -18.02
N ARG A 24 -12.78 14.75 -18.23
CA ARG A 24 -11.60 14.26 -17.50
C ARG A 24 -11.74 14.45 -15.99
N ARG A 25 -12.21 15.63 -15.56
CA ARG A 25 -12.50 15.92 -14.14
C ARG A 25 -13.55 14.98 -13.56
N ARG A 26 -14.65 14.71 -14.30
CA ARG A 26 -15.68 13.75 -13.86
C ARG A 26 -15.12 12.34 -13.69
N LEU A 27 -14.26 11.88 -14.60
CA LEU A 27 -13.63 10.56 -14.50
C LEU A 27 -12.62 10.47 -13.36
N ALA A 28 -11.77 11.49 -13.20
CA ALA A 28 -10.84 11.59 -12.08
C ALA A 28 -11.55 11.57 -10.71
N ALA A 29 -12.69 12.27 -10.59
CA ALA A 29 -13.51 12.26 -9.39
C ALA A 29 -14.11 10.89 -9.05
N LYS A 30 -14.28 10.02 -10.06
CA LYS A 30 -14.79 8.64 -9.91
C LYS A 30 -13.70 7.57 -9.84
N SER A 31 -12.42 7.99 -9.78
CA SER A 31 -11.28 7.08 -9.73
C SER A 31 -10.70 6.99 -8.32
N PHE A 32 -10.51 5.78 -7.82
CA PHE A 32 -10.06 5.52 -6.45
C PHE A 32 -9.08 4.35 -6.40
N LEU A 33 -8.31 4.30 -5.32
CA LEU A 33 -7.72 3.04 -4.87
C LEU A 33 -8.84 2.19 -4.30
N ALA A 34 -8.76 0.87 -4.47
CA ALA A 34 -9.80 -0.03 -4.00
C ALA A 34 -10.01 0.12 -2.48
N GLU A 35 -8.92 0.19 -1.71
CA GLU A 35 -8.99 0.34 -0.26
C GLU A 35 -9.49 1.72 0.18
N ASP A 36 -9.19 2.79 -0.58
CA ASP A 36 -9.71 4.14 -0.31
C ASP A 36 -11.21 4.21 -0.59
N PHE A 37 -11.68 3.56 -1.68
CA PHE A 37 -13.09 3.47 -2.00
C PHE A 37 -13.88 2.74 -0.90
N ILE A 38 -13.35 1.61 -0.43
CA ILE A 38 -13.98 0.82 0.64
C ILE A 38 -14.05 1.63 1.93
N ASP A 39 -12.96 2.30 2.34
CA ASP A 39 -12.94 3.10 3.57
C ASP A 39 -13.92 4.29 3.51
N ARG A 40 -13.98 5.00 2.39
CA ARG A 40 -14.89 6.16 2.20
C ARG A 40 -16.37 5.80 2.31
N HIS A 41 -16.73 4.59 1.89
CA HIS A 41 -18.11 4.11 1.91
C HIS A 41 -18.39 3.14 3.05
N TRP A 42 -17.44 2.96 3.97
CA TRP A 42 -17.55 1.98 5.04
C TRP A 42 -18.79 2.20 5.90
N ASP A 43 -19.02 3.46 6.30
CA ASP A 43 -20.08 3.79 7.25
C ASP A 43 -21.46 3.94 6.57
N ASP A 44 -21.49 4.24 5.26
CA ASP A 44 -22.73 4.41 4.50
C ASP A 44 -23.26 3.10 3.89
N HIS A 45 -22.43 2.07 3.76
CA HIS A 45 -22.84 0.82 3.12
C HIS A 45 -23.68 -0.05 4.09
N PRO A 46 -24.87 -0.54 3.68
CA PRO A 46 -25.75 -1.29 4.56
C PRO A 46 -25.18 -2.67 4.95
N ASN A 47 -24.34 -3.25 4.09
CA ASN A 47 -23.72 -4.56 4.31
C ASN A 47 -22.22 -4.39 4.46
N ARG A 48 -21.73 -4.21 5.69
CA ARG A 48 -20.30 -4.06 5.95
C ARG A 48 -19.62 -5.44 6.03
N PRO A 49 -18.37 -5.57 5.54
CA PRO A 49 -17.60 -6.77 5.76
C PRO A 49 -17.46 -7.06 7.26
N THR A 50 -17.64 -8.31 7.65
CA THR A 50 -17.23 -8.78 8.98
C THR A 50 -15.90 -9.50 8.84
N PHE A 51 -15.05 -9.34 9.84
CA PHE A 51 -13.72 -9.91 9.83
C PHE A 51 -13.56 -10.94 10.95
N SER A 52 -12.93 -12.06 10.61
CA SER A 52 -12.53 -13.07 11.59
C SER A 52 -11.30 -12.58 12.35
N THR A 53 -11.34 -12.71 13.68
CA THR A 53 -10.21 -12.42 14.57
C THR A 53 -9.19 -13.55 14.62
N THR A 54 -9.51 -14.72 14.04
CA THR A 54 -8.62 -15.89 14.00
C THR A 54 -8.04 -16.16 12.62
N ALA A 55 -8.65 -15.61 11.56
CA ALA A 55 -8.14 -15.70 10.19
C ALA A 55 -6.82 -14.94 10.05
N ARG A 56 -5.92 -15.49 9.22
CA ARG A 56 -4.59 -14.93 8.97
C ARG A 56 -4.24 -15.03 7.51
N GLU A 57 -3.41 -14.09 7.07
CA GLU A 57 -2.89 -14.02 5.72
C GLU A 57 -1.97 -15.22 5.44
N PRO A 58 -2.02 -15.81 4.23
CA PRO A 58 -1.15 -16.91 3.87
C PRO A 58 0.33 -16.53 4.00
N GLY A 59 1.09 -17.33 4.75
CA GLY A 59 2.52 -17.10 4.98
C GLY A 59 2.84 -16.05 6.04
N ARG A 60 1.84 -15.57 6.81
CA ARG A 60 2.10 -14.70 7.95
C ARG A 60 2.88 -15.45 9.04
N PRO A 61 4.03 -14.92 9.51
CA PRO A 61 4.77 -15.50 10.63
C PRO A 61 3.90 -15.61 11.87
N ARG A 62 4.10 -16.68 12.65
CA ARG A 62 3.45 -16.80 13.96
C ARG A 62 4.07 -15.72 14.86
N PRO A 63 3.28 -14.82 15.45
CA PRO A 63 3.82 -13.77 16.32
C PRO A 63 4.53 -14.43 17.50
N SER A 64 5.66 -13.85 17.90
CA SER A 64 6.30 -14.19 19.17
C SER A 64 5.36 -13.87 20.35
N PRO A 65 5.55 -14.50 21.52
CA PRO A 65 4.72 -14.24 22.71
C PRO A 65 4.74 -12.76 23.16
N GLU A 66 5.76 -12.01 22.77
CA GLU A 66 6.02 -10.63 23.16
C GLU A 66 5.45 -9.60 22.16
N SER A 67 5.04 -10.05 20.96
CA SER A 67 4.50 -9.20 19.90
C SER A 67 2.98 -9.12 19.96
N PRO A 68 2.36 -7.93 19.80
CA PRO A 68 0.93 -7.82 19.58
C PRO A 68 0.53 -8.71 18.40
N SER A 69 -0.52 -9.51 18.57
CA SER A 69 -0.92 -10.55 17.62
C SER A 69 -1.33 -10.04 16.23
N ASP A 70 -1.32 -8.71 16.01
CA ASP A 70 -1.79 -8.03 14.81
C ASP A 70 -1.07 -6.72 14.43
N THR A 71 0.25 -6.69 14.60
CA THR A 71 1.09 -5.58 14.12
C THR A 71 1.22 -5.58 12.59
N MET A 72 1.02 -4.42 11.97
CA MET A 72 1.17 -4.21 10.54
C MET A 72 2.03 -2.96 10.27
N ILE A 73 2.92 -3.06 9.29
CA ILE A 73 3.70 -1.92 8.81
C ILE A 73 3.29 -1.62 7.37
N LEU A 74 2.82 -0.41 7.13
CA LEU A 74 2.41 0.08 5.82
C LEU A 74 3.51 0.98 5.23
N HIS A 75 4.07 0.55 4.10
CA HIS A 75 4.80 1.45 3.20
C HIS A 75 3.81 2.05 2.19
N ALA A 76 3.31 3.26 2.49
CA ALA A 76 2.50 4.00 1.53
C ALA A 76 3.34 4.40 0.31
N HIS A 77 2.76 4.28 -0.88
CA HIS A 77 3.44 4.54 -2.15
C HIS A 77 3.75 6.04 -2.31
N CYS A 78 4.88 6.38 -2.93
CA CYS A 78 5.31 7.78 -3.10
C CYS A 78 4.25 8.66 -3.79
N HIS A 79 3.55 8.15 -4.80
CA HIS A 79 2.42 8.86 -5.43
C HIS A 79 1.25 9.11 -4.48
N GLN A 80 0.95 8.21 -3.54
CA GLN A 80 -0.08 8.47 -2.52
C GLN A 80 0.37 9.56 -1.57
N LYS A 81 1.62 9.46 -1.09
CA LYS A 81 2.23 10.44 -0.17
C LYS A 81 2.18 11.85 -0.77
N ALA A 82 2.54 11.97 -2.05
CA ALA A 82 2.57 13.25 -2.75
C ALA A 82 1.17 13.85 -3.00
N LEU A 83 0.16 13.02 -3.32
CA LEU A 83 -1.13 13.53 -3.81
C LEU A 83 -2.28 13.46 -2.80
N TRP A 84 -2.31 12.44 -1.95
CA TRP A 84 -3.48 12.12 -1.10
C TRP A 84 -3.14 11.88 0.37
N GLY A 85 -1.85 11.89 0.73
CA GLY A 85 -1.35 11.57 2.06
C GLY A 85 -1.15 10.07 2.29
N ASP A 86 -0.30 9.77 3.27
CA ASP A 86 0.19 8.42 3.58
C ASP A 86 -0.83 7.53 4.32
N GLN A 87 -1.86 8.13 4.94
CA GLN A 87 -2.88 7.41 5.69
C GLN A 87 -3.93 6.72 4.81
N THR A 88 -3.95 6.99 3.50
CA THR A 88 -5.03 6.57 2.60
C THR A 88 -5.35 5.07 2.68
N SER A 89 -4.33 4.21 2.59
CA SER A 89 -4.52 2.77 2.74
C SER A 89 -4.56 2.31 4.20
N ALA A 90 -4.01 3.10 5.14
CA ALA A 90 -3.96 2.75 6.56
C ALA A 90 -5.35 2.75 7.20
N ARG A 91 -6.23 3.69 6.80
CA ARG A 91 -7.60 3.78 7.32
C ARG A 91 -8.39 2.49 7.05
N ALA A 92 -8.31 1.95 5.84
CA ALA A 92 -8.95 0.68 5.50
C ALA A 92 -8.40 -0.49 6.33
N LEU A 93 -7.08 -0.58 6.51
CA LEU A 93 -6.45 -1.63 7.33
C LEU A 93 -6.88 -1.55 8.80
N ARG A 94 -7.06 -0.34 9.34
CA ARG A 94 -7.53 -0.11 10.72
C ARG A 94 -9.00 -0.49 10.95
N ARG A 95 -9.76 -0.82 9.89
CA ARG A 95 -11.09 -1.42 10.04
C ARG A 95 -11.02 -2.88 10.51
N LEU A 96 -9.86 -3.53 10.44
CA LEU A 96 -9.63 -4.86 11.01
C LEU A 96 -9.61 -4.78 12.55
N PRO A 97 -10.41 -5.62 13.25
CA PRO A 97 -10.41 -5.65 14.71
C PRO A 97 -9.03 -5.98 15.28
N GLY A 98 -8.51 -5.11 16.15
CA GLY A 98 -7.22 -5.32 16.82
C GLY A 98 -5.97 -4.98 15.99
N ALA A 99 -6.13 -4.52 14.74
CA ALA A 99 -4.99 -4.19 13.88
C ALA A 99 -4.21 -2.98 14.39
N ALA A 100 -2.93 -3.18 14.69
CA ALA A 100 -1.99 -2.12 15.04
C ALA A 100 -1.21 -1.69 13.78
N VAL A 101 -1.76 -0.72 13.05
CA VAL A 101 -1.21 -0.28 11.76
C VAL A 101 -0.29 0.93 11.92
N GLY A 102 1.02 0.69 11.81
CA GLY A 102 2.06 1.71 11.70
C GLY A 102 2.28 2.11 10.24
N VAL A 103 2.23 3.41 9.94
CA VAL A 103 2.58 3.94 8.60
C VAL A 103 4.05 4.35 8.64
N LEU A 104 4.85 3.75 7.75
CA LEU A 104 6.29 4.01 7.72
C LEU A 104 6.57 5.38 7.09
N ASP A 105 7.25 6.24 7.85
CA ASP A 105 7.81 7.50 7.37
C ASP A 105 9.05 7.25 6.50
N SER A 106 8.79 6.76 5.28
CA SER A 106 9.82 6.45 4.29
C SER A 106 9.65 7.26 3.03
N GLY A 107 10.73 7.42 2.26
CA GLY A 107 10.65 7.91 0.88
C GLY A 107 10.09 6.87 -0.11
N CYS A 108 10.56 6.95 -1.35
CA CYS A 108 10.31 5.95 -2.39
C CYS A 108 10.93 4.58 -2.02
N CYS A 109 10.41 3.48 -2.56
CA CYS A 109 11.01 2.15 -2.40
C CYS A 109 12.33 1.97 -3.18
N GLY A 110 12.62 2.86 -4.13
CA GLY A 110 13.81 2.81 -5.00
C GLY A 110 13.52 2.39 -6.44
N MET A 111 12.37 1.75 -6.72
CA MET A 111 12.09 1.22 -8.07
C MET A 111 11.68 2.26 -9.11
N ALA A 112 10.77 3.17 -8.77
CA ALA A 112 10.26 4.23 -9.66
C ALA A 112 10.06 3.77 -11.13
N GLY A 113 9.31 2.68 -11.35
CA GLY A 113 9.10 2.09 -12.68
C GLY A 113 10.29 1.21 -13.12
N SER A 114 10.83 1.47 -14.31
CA SER A 114 12.00 0.76 -14.84
C SER A 114 13.33 1.27 -14.30
N PHE A 115 13.33 2.38 -13.55
CA PHE A 115 14.54 3.00 -13.01
C PHE A 115 15.37 2.00 -12.20
N GLY A 116 14.74 1.23 -11.31
CA GLY A 116 15.44 0.26 -10.47
C GLY A 116 15.95 -0.99 -11.19
N TYR A 117 15.48 -1.24 -12.41
CA TYR A 117 15.94 -2.36 -13.24
C TYR A 117 17.10 -1.98 -14.17
N ALA A 118 17.37 -0.69 -14.37
CA ALA A 118 18.50 -0.26 -15.17
C ALA A 118 19.80 -0.59 -14.43
N GLU A 119 20.70 -1.35 -15.06
CA GLU A 119 21.96 -1.82 -14.45
C GLU A 119 22.74 -0.70 -13.76
N HIS A 120 22.91 0.44 -14.43
CA HIS A 120 23.59 1.62 -13.90
C HIS A 120 22.87 2.36 -12.76
N ARG A 121 21.67 1.91 -12.37
CA ARG A 121 20.83 2.52 -11.30
C ARG A 121 20.47 1.53 -10.21
N TYR A 122 20.81 0.25 -10.35
CA TYR A 122 20.52 -0.79 -9.38
C TYR A 122 21.04 -0.42 -7.98
N ASP A 123 22.33 -0.06 -7.88
CA ASP A 123 22.95 0.31 -6.60
C ASP A 123 22.27 1.52 -5.95
N LEU A 124 21.86 2.50 -6.76
CA LEU A 124 21.14 3.68 -6.27
C LEU A 124 19.72 3.31 -5.80
N SER A 125 19.00 2.48 -6.55
CA SER A 125 17.69 1.94 -6.16
C SER A 125 17.77 1.22 -4.81
N MET A 126 18.78 0.37 -4.63
CA MET A 126 19.01 -0.35 -3.37
C MET A 126 19.34 0.60 -2.22
N LYS A 127 20.19 1.61 -2.45
CA LYS A 127 20.51 2.64 -1.46
C LYS A 127 19.26 3.41 -1.03
N ILE A 128 18.39 3.81 -1.96
CA ILE A 128 17.13 4.53 -1.67
C ILE A 128 16.23 3.67 -0.77
N GLY A 129 15.99 2.41 -1.14
CA GLY A 129 15.18 1.52 -0.31
C GLY A 129 15.79 1.24 1.07
N ASN A 130 17.12 1.22 1.17
CA ASN A 130 17.84 0.98 2.43
C ASN A 130 17.88 2.18 3.38
N LEU A 131 17.39 3.36 2.98
CA LEU A 131 17.32 4.53 3.87
C LEU A 131 16.39 4.29 5.08
N THR A 132 15.23 3.69 4.83
CA THR A 132 14.21 3.47 5.87
C THR A 132 13.39 2.20 5.64
N LEU A 133 13.02 1.91 4.39
CA LEU A 133 12.12 0.82 4.07
C LEU A 133 12.70 -0.56 4.42
N PHE A 134 13.89 -0.88 3.92
CA PHE A 134 14.45 -2.21 4.13
C PHE A 134 14.84 -2.48 5.59
N PRO A 135 15.46 -1.54 6.34
CA PRO A 135 15.71 -1.71 7.77
C PRO A 135 14.43 -1.99 8.56
N ALA A 136 13.38 -1.17 8.38
CA ALA A 136 12.11 -1.35 9.09
C ALA A 136 11.43 -2.69 8.81
N VAL A 137 11.56 -3.21 7.59
CA VAL A 137 11.05 -4.55 7.23
C VAL A 137 11.85 -5.66 7.93
N ARG A 138 13.19 -5.54 7.97
CA ARG A 138 14.07 -6.56 8.59
C ARG A 138 13.94 -6.58 10.11
N GLU A 139 13.69 -5.43 10.72
CA GLU A 139 13.54 -5.27 12.18
C GLU A 139 12.17 -5.68 12.70
N ALA A 140 11.22 -5.98 11.81
CA ALA A 140 9.85 -6.35 12.17
C ALA A 140 9.45 -7.73 11.61
N PRO A 141 10.14 -8.82 11.99
CA PRO A 141 9.92 -10.17 11.44
C PRO A 141 8.52 -10.74 11.74
N ASP A 142 7.86 -10.25 12.78
CA ASP A 142 6.50 -10.68 13.18
C ASP A 142 5.37 -9.82 12.56
N ALA A 143 5.73 -8.71 11.89
CA ALA A 143 4.75 -7.77 11.37
C ALA A 143 4.27 -8.15 9.96
N THR A 144 3.00 -7.90 9.67
CA THR A 144 2.51 -7.95 8.29
C THR A 144 2.97 -6.71 7.54
N ILE A 145 3.83 -6.87 6.55
CA ILE A 145 4.28 -5.78 5.68
C ILE A 145 3.26 -5.53 4.58
N CYS A 146 2.75 -4.31 4.50
CA CYS A 146 1.76 -3.88 3.53
C CYS A 146 2.36 -2.84 2.59
N ALA A 147 2.13 -3.01 1.29
CA ALA A 147 2.43 -2.00 0.28
C ALA A 147 1.40 -2.05 -0.86
N PRO A 148 0.64 -0.97 -1.11
CA PRO A 148 -0.33 -0.93 -2.20
C PRO A 148 0.35 -0.94 -3.58
N GLY A 149 1.61 -0.52 -3.64
CA GLY A 149 2.44 -0.48 -4.85
C GLY A 149 2.97 -1.83 -5.33
N THR A 150 2.69 -2.24 -6.56
CA THR A 150 3.25 -3.47 -7.15
C THR A 150 4.77 -3.44 -7.20
N SER A 151 5.38 -2.35 -7.69
CA SER A 151 6.83 -2.23 -7.73
C SER A 151 7.44 -2.17 -6.32
N CYS A 152 6.74 -1.56 -5.35
CA CYS A 152 7.17 -1.58 -3.95
C CYS A 152 7.20 -3.00 -3.38
N ARG A 153 6.17 -3.82 -3.64
CA ARG A 153 6.12 -5.22 -3.17
C ARG A 153 7.27 -6.06 -3.74
N HIS A 154 7.57 -5.91 -5.04
CA HIS A 154 8.70 -6.59 -5.67
C HIS A 154 10.02 -6.14 -5.05
N GLN A 155 10.23 -4.84 -4.90
CA GLN A 155 11.46 -4.30 -4.32
C GLN A 155 11.71 -4.76 -2.90
N ILE A 156 10.66 -4.80 -2.06
CA ILE A 156 10.75 -5.33 -0.70
C ILE A 156 11.16 -6.80 -0.74
N LYS A 157 10.50 -7.61 -1.59
CA LYS A 157 10.81 -9.03 -1.75
C LYS A 157 12.25 -9.25 -2.21
N ASP A 158 12.70 -8.54 -3.23
CA ASP A 158 14.02 -8.74 -3.82
C ASP A 158 15.14 -8.28 -2.87
N ALA A 159 14.90 -7.23 -2.06
CA ALA A 159 15.91 -6.68 -1.14
C ALA A 159 15.92 -7.30 0.27
N THR A 160 14.81 -7.92 0.70
CA THR A 160 14.65 -8.39 2.09
C THR A 160 14.19 -9.84 2.20
N GLY A 161 13.73 -10.46 1.10
CA GLY A 161 13.09 -11.77 1.11
C GLY A 161 11.64 -11.76 1.63
N VAL A 162 11.18 -10.66 2.23
CA VAL A 162 9.83 -10.57 2.82
C VAL A 162 8.79 -10.30 1.74
N ARG A 163 7.72 -11.11 1.72
CA ARG A 163 6.56 -10.86 0.87
C ARG A 163 5.67 -9.78 1.49
N ALA A 164 5.75 -8.56 0.98
CA ALA A 164 4.76 -7.54 1.27
C ALA A 164 3.42 -7.84 0.57
N LEU A 165 2.31 -7.54 1.23
CA LEU A 165 0.94 -7.76 0.74
C LEU A 165 0.29 -6.45 0.30
N HIS A 166 -0.62 -6.53 -0.68
CA HIS A 166 -1.52 -5.40 -0.96
C HIS A 166 -2.54 -5.26 0.19
N PRO A 167 -2.93 -4.05 0.62
CA PRO A 167 -3.92 -3.86 1.69
C PRO A 167 -5.24 -4.63 1.48
N ILE A 168 -5.72 -4.71 0.24
CA ILE A 168 -6.89 -5.53 -0.12
C ILE A 168 -6.67 -7.03 0.08
N GLU A 169 -5.47 -7.58 -0.18
CA GLU A 169 -5.19 -9.00 0.10
C GLU A 169 -5.30 -9.29 1.60
N VAL A 170 -4.83 -8.37 2.44
CA VAL A 170 -4.93 -8.44 3.89
C VAL A 170 -6.38 -8.43 4.35
N LEU A 171 -7.19 -7.49 3.85
CA LEU A 171 -8.63 -7.42 4.16
C LEU A 171 -9.37 -8.68 3.70
N ALA A 172 -9.12 -9.13 2.47
CA ALA A 172 -9.78 -10.28 1.88
C ALA A 172 -9.47 -11.58 2.64
N ALA A 173 -8.22 -11.78 3.07
CA ALA A 173 -7.81 -12.96 3.82
C ALA A 173 -8.48 -13.08 5.21
N ARG A 174 -9.10 -12.01 5.69
CA ARG A 174 -9.74 -11.95 7.01
C ARG A 174 -11.25 -11.84 6.95
N LEU A 175 -11.85 -11.85 5.77
CA LEU A 175 -13.31 -11.87 5.64
C LEU A 175 -13.86 -13.12 6.34
N SER A 176 -14.87 -12.92 7.18
CA SER A 176 -15.66 -14.04 7.69
C SER A 176 -16.43 -14.69 6.54
N SER A 177 -16.51 -16.01 6.55
CA SER A 177 -17.39 -16.77 5.65
C SER A 177 -18.85 -16.63 6.03
#